data_AF-A0A6T6CXR1-F1
#
_entry.id   AF-A0A6T6CXR1-F1
#
_cell.length_a   1.000
_cell.length_b   1.000
_cell.length_c   1.000
_cell.angle_alpha   90.00
_cell.angle_beta   90.00
_cell.angle_gamma   90.00
#
_symmetry.space_group_name_H-M   'P 1'
#
loop_
_entity.id
_entity.type
_entity.pdbx_description
1 polymer ?
#
loop_
_entity_poly.entity_id
_entity_poly.type
_entity_poly.pdbx_seq_one_letter_code
_entity_poly.pdbx_strand_id
1 'polypeptide(L)'
;MPVTMRRLLQSWMATVARYNSYQPVGSRVAKEFTSTGGTGREASLLSETHADARAAVLGLYRRAIQHIPQMRRDFNVVEEPQFLADLIRELFRRHDHVSDLKLIDMLIFKGNQELGEIVAQWKGRHHIMSYVEKFHQKKLREAALDLAASQANHHADVDSGFAMPSTIRTAKLLQWRSRGLIPENVETWDQYMLWKGGEREKFVQFVIQNKLFAPEDLEANEAFAREIGYMAA
;
A
#
# COMPACT_ATOMS: atom_id res chain seq x y z
N MET A 1 13.22 24.21 -43.64
CA MET A 1 12.92 24.44 -42.22
C MET A 1 13.22 25.89 -41.88
N PRO A 2 12.25 26.68 -41.41
CA PRO A 2 12.47 28.07 -41.02
C PRO A 2 13.47 28.16 -39.86
N VAL A 3 14.32 29.19 -39.86
CA VAL A 3 15.44 29.39 -38.92
C VAL A 3 14.99 29.41 -37.45
N THR A 4 13.75 29.84 -37.21
CA THR A 4 13.09 29.83 -35.89
C THR A 4 12.90 28.40 -35.35
N MET A 5 12.54 27.46 -36.23
CA MET A 5 12.30 26.06 -35.89
C MET A 5 13.59 25.32 -35.58
N ARG A 6 14.71 25.67 -36.27
CA ARG A 6 16.05 25.16 -35.92
C ARG A 6 16.51 25.62 -34.55
N ARG A 7 16.27 26.88 -34.18
CA ARG A 7 16.65 27.41 -32.85
C ARG A 7 15.85 26.76 -31.73
N LEU A 8 14.56 26.50 -31.94
CA LEU A 8 13.72 25.80 -30.97
C LEU A 8 14.15 24.33 -30.81
N LEU A 9 14.43 23.64 -31.92
CA LEU A 9 14.99 22.28 -31.88
C LEU A 9 16.35 22.21 -31.18
N GLN A 10 17.25 23.16 -31.45
CA GLN A 10 18.56 23.22 -30.81
C GLN A 10 18.45 23.54 -29.30
N SER A 11 17.54 24.43 -28.91
CA SER A 11 17.27 24.74 -27.50
C SER A 11 16.66 23.54 -26.76
N TRP A 12 15.72 22.84 -27.41
CA TRP A 12 15.11 21.63 -26.89
C TRP A 12 16.13 20.50 -26.76
N MET A 13 16.95 20.25 -27.79
CA MET A 13 18.05 19.27 -27.76
C MET A 13 19.09 19.61 -26.68
N ALA A 14 19.46 20.88 -26.51
CA ALA A 14 20.38 21.29 -25.45
C ALA A 14 19.79 21.10 -24.04
N THR A 15 18.46 21.24 -23.90
CA THR A 15 17.75 21.00 -22.65
C THR A 15 17.65 19.51 -22.33
N VAL A 16 17.38 18.67 -23.34
CA VAL A 16 17.40 17.20 -23.24
C VAL A 16 18.82 16.69 -22.94
N ALA A 17 19.85 17.27 -23.56
CA ALA A 17 21.25 16.91 -23.30
C ALA A 17 21.68 17.27 -21.86
N ARG A 18 21.25 18.43 -21.34
CA ARG A 18 21.45 18.82 -19.93
C ARG A 18 20.71 17.90 -18.96
N TYR A 19 19.56 17.37 -19.37
CA TYR A 19 18.82 16.38 -18.58
C TYR A 19 19.57 15.04 -18.51
N ASN A 20 20.15 14.60 -19.64
CA ASN A 20 20.93 13.35 -19.72
C ASN A 20 22.32 13.44 -19.05
N SER A 21 22.84 14.65 -18.78
CA SER A 21 24.14 14.86 -18.12
C SER A 21 24.11 14.76 -16.59
N TYR A 22 22.95 14.57 -15.95
CA TYR A 22 22.88 14.22 -14.52
C TYR A 22 23.12 12.72 -14.32
N GLN A 23 24.25 12.22 -14.82
CA GLN A 23 24.82 10.98 -14.32
C GLN A 23 25.64 11.33 -13.07
N PRO A 24 25.41 10.66 -11.93
CA PRO A 24 26.13 10.98 -10.70
C PRO A 24 27.64 10.85 -10.91
N VAL A 25 28.38 11.91 -10.59
CA VAL A 25 29.85 11.91 -10.51
C VAL A 25 30.27 10.81 -9.53
N GLY A 26 30.69 9.67 -10.08
CA GLY A 26 30.99 8.45 -9.32
C GLY A 26 30.56 7.15 -10.00
N SER A 27 29.71 7.18 -11.04
CA SER A 27 29.50 5.99 -11.87
C SER A 27 30.66 5.80 -12.82
N ARG A 28 31.47 4.76 -12.57
CA ARG A 28 32.51 4.30 -13.49
C ARG A 28 31.87 4.06 -14.87
N VAL A 29 32.27 4.89 -15.83
CA VAL A 29 32.09 4.73 -17.29
C VAL A 29 30.64 4.64 -17.75
N ALA A 30 30.14 5.70 -18.41
CA ALA A 30 29.02 5.54 -19.32
C ALA A 30 29.46 4.54 -20.41
N LYS A 31 28.95 3.30 -20.36
CA LYS A 31 29.15 2.34 -21.44
C LYS A 31 28.42 2.90 -22.67
N GLU A 32 29.20 3.46 -23.59
CA GLU A 32 28.71 3.98 -24.87
C GLU A 32 28.08 2.83 -25.69
N PHE A 33 26.91 3.07 -26.29
CA PHE A 33 26.31 2.15 -27.24
C PHE A 33 27.11 2.19 -28.54
N THR A 34 28.07 1.30 -28.71
CA THR A 34 28.70 1.09 -30.03
C THR A 34 27.76 0.28 -30.92
N SER A 35 27.46 0.81 -32.11
CA SER A 35 26.59 0.25 -33.15
C SER A 35 27.04 -1.11 -33.74
N THR A 36 28.16 -1.67 -33.28
CA THR A 36 28.81 -2.80 -33.96
C THR A 36 28.85 -4.00 -33.03
N GLY A 37 28.04 -5.01 -33.35
CA GLY A 37 27.90 -6.26 -32.60
C GLY A 37 29.21 -7.03 -32.41
N GLY A 38 29.94 -6.69 -31.36
CA GLY A 38 31.04 -7.46 -30.78
C GLY A 38 30.58 -8.19 -29.53
N THR A 39 31.22 -9.34 -29.25
CA THR A 39 30.86 -10.41 -28.29
C THR A 39 29.99 -9.96 -27.11
N GLY A 40 28.79 -10.54 -26.98
CA GLY A 40 27.71 -10.19 -26.06
C GLY A 40 27.99 -10.27 -24.54
N ARG A 41 29.24 -10.16 -24.10
CA ARG A 41 29.63 -9.97 -22.69
C ARG A 41 29.58 -8.50 -22.25
N GLU A 42 29.81 -7.56 -23.16
CA GLU A 42 29.89 -6.13 -22.80
C GLU A 42 28.53 -5.39 -22.86
N ALA A 43 27.56 -6.00 -23.54
CA ALA A 43 26.16 -5.54 -23.62
C ALA A 43 25.30 -5.95 -22.40
N SER A 44 25.89 -6.57 -21.37
CA SER A 44 25.15 -6.91 -20.16
C SER A 44 24.85 -5.63 -19.37
N LEU A 45 23.64 -5.09 -19.57
CA LEU A 45 23.01 -4.09 -18.71
C LEU A 45 22.61 -4.67 -17.33
N LEU A 46 22.94 -5.94 -17.08
CA LEU A 46 22.59 -6.67 -15.88
C LEU A 46 23.74 -6.59 -14.89
N SER A 47 23.39 -6.38 -13.63
CA SER A 47 24.31 -6.45 -12.51
C SER A 47 24.95 -7.84 -12.48
N GLU A 48 26.26 -7.90 -12.26
CA GLU A 48 26.99 -9.17 -12.12
C GLU A 48 26.98 -9.63 -10.66
N THR A 49 26.98 -8.68 -9.72
CA THR A 49 26.97 -8.95 -8.28
C THR A 49 25.83 -8.22 -7.57
N HIS A 50 25.41 -8.76 -6.43
CA HIS A 50 24.44 -8.07 -5.55
C HIS A 50 24.93 -6.72 -5.05
N ALA A 51 26.26 -6.53 -4.94
CA ALA A 51 26.84 -5.25 -4.53
C ALA A 51 26.57 -4.16 -5.58
N ASP A 52 26.72 -4.50 -6.86
CA ASP A 52 26.46 -3.59 -7.98
C ASP A 52 24.97 -3.25 -8.06
N ALA A 53 24.10 -4.26 -7.99
CA ALA A 53 22.65 -4.07 -7.96
C ALA A 53 22.23 -3.19 -6.78
N ARG A 54 22.79 -3.42 -5.58
CA ARG A 54 22.52 -2.61 -4.39
C ARG A 54 22.95 -1.15 -4.60
N ALA A 55 24.11 -0.90 -5.21
CA ALA A 55 24.57 0.44 -5.50
C ALA A 55 23.61 1.16 -6.48
N ALA A 56 23.12 0.46 -7.51
CA ALA A 56 22.16 0.98 -8.46
C ALA A 56 20.78 1.26 -7.84
N VAL A 57 20.25 0.37 -7.01
CA VAL A 57 19.01 0.60 -6.22
C VAL A 57 19.14 1.85 -5.35
N LEU A 58 20.24 1.98 -4.61
CA LEU A 58 20.49 3.15 -3.76
C LEU A 58 20.63 4.43 -4.59
N GLY A 59 21.25 4.36 -5.77
CA GLY A 59 21.35 5.49 -6.70
C GLY A 59 19.98 5.94 -7.23
N LEU A 60 19.08 5.01 -7.54
CA LEU A 60 17.70 5.31 -7.90
C LEU A 60 16.94 5.93 -6.72
N TYR A 61 17.04 5.35 -5.52
CA TYR A 61 16.38 5.83 -4.32
C TYR A 61 16.76 7.28 -3.97
N ARG A 62 18.07 7.59 -4.00
CA ARG A 62 18.56 8.96 -3.76
C ARG A 62 18.03 9.96 -4.78
N ARG A 63 18.03 9.61 -6.07
CA ARG A 63 17.49 10.47 -7.14
C ARG A 63 15.99 10.72 -6.95
N ALA A 64 15.24 9.68 -6.59
CA ALA A 64 13.81 9.80 -6.32
C ALA A 64 13.53 10.78 -5.16
N ILE A 65 14.25 10.65 -4.03
CA ILE A 65 14.10 11.57 -2.88
C ILE A 65 14.50 12.99 -3.25
N GLN A 66 15.63 13.16 -3.95
CA GLN A 66 16.10 14.47 -4.37
C GLN A 66 15.09 15.20 -5.28
N HIS A 67 14.31 14.46 -6.06
CA HIS A 67 13.32 15.03 -6.97
C HIS A 67 11.98 15.41 -6.29
N ILE A 68 11.75 15.02 -5.03
CA ILE A 68 10.49 15.30 -4.32
C ILE A 68 10.10 16.79 -4.35
N PRO A 69 10.98 17.77 -4.06
CA PRO A 69 10.60 19.17 -4.04
C PRO A 69 10.11 19.68 -5.40
N GLN A 70 10.72 19.18 -6.49
CA GLN A 70 10.32 19.53 -7.84
C GLN A 70 8.99 18.88 -8.22
N MET A 71 8.84 17.58 -7.93
CA MET A 71 7.59 16.84 -8.12
C MET A 71 6.41 17.49 -7.39
N ARG A 72 6.58 18.00 -6.17
CA ARG A 72 5.53 18.71 -5.43
C ARG A 72 5.05 19.96 -6.17
N ARG A 73 5.97 20.74 -6.74
CA ARG A 73 5.65 21.94 -7.52
C ARG A 73 4.95 21.58 -8.83
N ASP A 74 5.48 20.59 -9.55
CA ASP A 74 4.98 20.18 -10.86
C ASP A 74 3.56 19.62 -10.80
N PHE A 75 3.26 18.84 -9.76
CA PHE A 75 1.98 18.16 -9.60
C PHE A 75 1.05 18.79 -8.56
N ASN A 76 1.42 19.94 -7.99
CA ASN A 76 0.68 20.62 -6.91
C ASN A 76 0.27 19.66 -5.79
N VAL A 77 1.24 18.89 -5.27
CA VAL A 77 1.02 17.95 -4.17
C VAL A 77 1.15 18.70 -2.84
N VAL A 78 0.08 18.66 -2.03
CA VAL A 78 0.00 19.41 -0.76
C VAL A 78 0.83 18.75 0.35
N GLU A 79 0.96 17.43 0.31
CA GLU A 79 1.64 16.63 1.34
C GLU A 79 3.08 17.07 1.62
N GLU A 80 3.53 16.82 2.85
CA GLU A 80 4.88 17.14 3.31
C GLU A 80 5.96 16.35 2.53
N PRO A 81 7.15 16.93 2.27
CA PRO A 81 8.27 16.19 1.66
C PRO A 81 8.65 14.91 2.42
N GLN A 82 8.56 14.92 3.75
CA GLN A 82 8.87 13.76 4.59
C GLN A 82 7.86 12.62 4.35
N PHE A 83 6.57 12.94 4.28
CA PHE A 83 5.51 11.99 3.94
C PHE A 83 5.77 11.32 2.58
N LEU A 84 6.17 12.10 1.56
CA LEU A 84 6.50 11.58 0.24
C LEU A 84 7.78 10.73 0.24
N ALA A 85 8.77 11.07 1.07
CA ALA A 85 9.98 10.27 1.24
C ALA A 85 9.67 8.91 1.87
N ASP A 86 8.74 8.86 2.83
CA ASP A 86 8.27 7.63 3.46
C ASP A 86 7.43 6.77 2.51
N LEU A 87 6.60 7.40 1.67
CA LEU A 87 5.90 6.73 0.57
C LEU A 87 6.90 6.07 -0.40
N ILE A 88 7.94 6.80 -0.83
CA ILE A 88 8.97 6.24 -1.72
C ILE A 88 9.69 5.08 -1.01
N ARG A 89 10.06 5.24 0.27
CA ARG A 89 10.69 4.18 1.06
C ARG A 89 9.82 2.93 1.12
N GLU A 90 8.50 3.07 1.25
CA GLU A 90 7.58 1.95 1.19
C GLU A 90 7.55 1.26 -0.18
N LEU A 91 7.54 2.02 -1.27
CA LEU A 91 7.56 1.45 -2.63
C LEU A 91 8.80 0.56 -2.85
N PHE A 92 9.96 0.98 -2.33
CA PHE A 92 11.17 0.15 -2.36
C PHE A 92 11.04 -1.08 -1.46
N ARG A 93 10.52 -0.92 -0.23
CA ARG A 93 10.33 -2.03 0.73
C ARG A 93 9.34 -3.09 0.24
N ARG A 94 8.39 -2.75 -0.62
CA ARG A 94 7.47 -3.73 -1.22
C ARG A 94 8.20 -4.86 -1.94
N HIS A 95 9.39 -4.59 -2.47
CA HIS A 95 10.20 -5.52 -3.25
C HIS A 95 11.39 -6.11 -2.47
N ASP A 96 11.42 -5.97 -1.14
CA ASP A 96 12.54 -6.44 -0.29
C ASP A 96 12.73 -7.97 -0.34
N HIS A 97 11.67 -8.71 -0.65
CA HIS A 97 11.69 -10.17 -0.78
C HIS A 97 12.36 -10.68 -2.08
N VAL A 98 12.70 -9.80 -3.01
CA VAL A 98 13.24 -10.19 -4.33
C VAL A 98 14.75 -10.42 -4.22
N SER A 99 15.18 -11.68 -4.39
CA SER A 99 16.59 -12.07 -4.33
C SER A 99 17.24 -12.29 -5.69
N ASP A 100 16.48 -12.53 -6.76
CA ASP A 100 17.07 -12.78 -8.09
C ASP A 100 17.61 -11.48 -8.70
N LEU A 101 18.88 -11.50 -9.08
CA LEU A 101 19.62 -10.35 -9.62
C LEU A 101 18.97 -9.80 -10.90
N LYS A 102 18.49 -10.67 -11.78
CA LYS A 102 17.83 -10.25 -13.03
C LYS A 102 16.50 -9.53 -12.76
N LEU A 103 15.76 -10.00 -11.76
CA LEU A 103 14.52 -9.35 -11.34
C LEU A 103 14.79 -8.00 -10.69
N ILE A 104 15.86 -7.88 -9.89
CA ILE A 104 16.29 -6.62 -9.31
C ILE A 104 16.63 -5.61 -10.42
N ASP A 105 17.41 -6.01 -11.44
CA ASP A 105 17.74 -5.12 -12.56
C ASP A 105 16.51 -4.67 -13.35
N MET A 106 15.56 -5.58 -13.57
CA MET A 106 14.28 -5.22 -14.19
C MET A 106 13.49 -4.21 -13.34
N LEU A 107 13.48 -4.36 -12.01
CA LEU A 107 12.83 -3.41 -11.10
C LEU A 107 13.52 -2.05 -11.11
N ILE A 108 14.85 -2.02 -11.14
CA ILE A 108 15.64 -0.79 -11.29
C ILE A 108 15.29 -0.10 -12.61
N PHE A 109 15.22 -0.84 -13.71
CA PHE A 109 14.82 -0.29 -15.01
C PHE A 109 13.42 0.32 -14.96
N LYS A 110 12.43 -0.41 -14.42
CA LYS A 110 11.06 0.10 -14.24
C LYS A 110 11.01 1.35 -13.38
N GLY A 111 11.72 1.38 -12.26
CA GLY A 111 11.77 2.55 -11.38
C GLY A 111 12.46 3.75 -12.01
N ASN A 112 13.49 3.54 -12.84
CA ASN A 112 14.11 4.60 -13.64
C ASN A 112 13.15 5.18 -14.67
N GLN A 113 12.41 4.33 -15.38
CA GLN A 113 11.41 4.78 -16.35
C GLN A 113 10.30 5.57 -15.66
N GLU A 114 9.74 5.05 -14.56
CA GLU A 114 8.70 5.73 -13.77
C GLU A 114 9.19 7.11 -13.31
N LEU A 115 10.42 7.21 -12.77
CA LEU A 115 11.00 8.48 -12.37
C LEU A 115 11.18 9.41 -13.58
N GLY A 116 11.71 8.92 -14.69
CA GLY A 116 11.89 9.69 -15.93
C GLY A 116 10.58 10.28 -16.45
N GLU A 117 9.50 9.50 -16.46
CA GLU A 117 8.16 9.96 -16.87
C GLU A 117 7.60 11.04 -15.93
N ILE A 118 7.85 10.92 -14.63
CA ILE A 118 7.42 11.92 -13.63
C ILE A 118 8.18 13.23 -13.84
N VAL A 119 9.51 13.15 -13.99
CA VAL A 119 10.34 14.34 -14.17
C VAL A 119 10.05 15.03 -15.51
N ALA A 120 9.83 14.25 -16.57
CA ALA A 120 9.45 14.78 -17.88
C ALA A 120 7.98 15.24 -17.95
N GLN A 121 7.22 15.10 -16.87
CA GLN A 121 5.79 15.40 -16.80
C GLN A 121 4.95 14.66 -17.86
N TRP A 122 5.38 13.46 -18.25
CA TRP A 122 4.61 12.60 -19.16
C TRP A 122 3.42 11.95 -18.45
N LYS A 123 3.52 11.77 -17.13
CA LYS A 123 2.35 11.42 -16.30
C LYS A 123 1.60 12.66 -15.87
N GLY A 124 0.27 12.55 -15.79
CA GLY A 124 -0.58 13.55 -15.14
C GLY A 124 -0.63 13.42 -13.61
N ARG A 125 -1.09 14.48 -12.93
CA ARG A 125 -1.25 14.57 -11.46
C ARG A 125 -1.98 13.38 -10.83
N HIS A 126 -3.00 12.84 -11.50
CA HIS A 126 -3.79 11.71 -10.99
C HIS A 126 -2.92 10.49 -10.64
N HIS A 127 -1.88 10.21 -11.43
CA HIS A 127 -0.98 9.08 -11.16
C HIS A 127 -0.24 9.24 -9.82
N ILE A 128 0.28 10.44 -9.56
CA ILE A 128 0.97 10.75 -8.29
C ILE A 128 -0.01 10.69 -7.13
N MET A 129 -1.19 11.29 -7.30
CA MET A 129 -2.22 11.29 -6.26
C MET A 129 -2.71 9.88 -5.92
N SER A 130 -2.77 8.96 -6.90
CA SER A 130 -3.10 7.55 -6.66
C SER A 130 -2.10 6.87 -5.72
N TYR A 131 -0.80 7.17 -5.84
CA TYR A 131 0.20 6.66 -4.89
C TYR A 131 0.00 7.24 -3.49
N VAL A 132 -0.22 8.56 -3.41
CA VAL A 132 -0.45 9.29 -2.16
C VAL A 132 -1.68 8.74 -1.42
N GLU A 133 -2.79 8.55 -2.12
CA GLU A 133 -4.04 8.03 -1.56
C GLU A 133 -3.86 6.62 -1.00
N LYS A 134 -3.21 5.72 -1.75
CA LYS A 134 -2.93 4.35 -1.29
C LYS A 134 -2.10 4.33 -0.01
N PHE A 135 -1.12 5.22 0.09
CA PHE A 135 -0.28 5.34 1.28
C PHE A 135 -1.07 5.92 2.47
N HIS A 136 -1.93 6.91 2.24
CA HIS A 136 -2.86 7.45 3.24
C HIS A 136 -3.79 6.36 3.79
N GLN A 137 -4.44 5.59 2.90
CA GLN A 137 -5.34 4.50 3.28
C GLN A 137 -4.63 3.44 4.13
N LYS A 138 -3.39 3.09 3.78
CA LYS A 138 -2.57 2.18 4.56
C LYS A 138 -2.30 2.73 5.96
N LYS A 139 -1.89 3.99 6.08
CA LYS A 139 -1.64 4.63 7.38
C LYS A 139 -2.88 4.69 8.26
N LEU A 140 -4.03 4.99 7.68
CA LEU A 140 -5.32 4.96 8.38
C LEU A 140 -5.67 3.55 8.87
N ARG A 141 -5.41 2.52 8.05
CA ARG A 141 -5.62 1.12 8.44
C ARG A 141 -4.70 0.71 9.59
N GLU A 142 -3.42 1.06 9.53
CA GLU A 142 -2.46 0.82 10.62
C GLU A 142 -2.93 1.47 11.92
N ALA A 143 -3.27 2.76 11.87
CA ALA A 143 -3.78 3.49 13.04
C ALA A 143 -5.09 2.90 13.59
N ALA A 144 -6.00 2.47 12.72
CA ALA A 144 -7.24 1.82 13.14
C ALA A 144 -6.99 0.46 13.83
N LEU A 145 -6.02 -0.31 13.34
CA LEU A 145 -5.62 -1.57 13.96
C LEU A 145 -4.96 -1.33 15.32
N ASP A 146 -4.13 -0.29 15.47
CA ASP A 146 -3.51 0.07 16.75
C ASP A 146 -4.54 0.56 17.77
N LEU A 147 -5.53 1.35 17.33
CA LEU A 147 -6.67 1.76 18.15
C LEU A 147 -7.50 0.54 18.56
N ALA A 148 -7.75 -0.40 17.65
CA ALA A 148 -8.46 -1.63 17.96
C ALA A 148 -7.66 -2.51 18.92
N ALA A 149 -6.34 -2.61 18.78
CA ALA A 149 -5.47 -3.37 19.67
C ALA A 149 -5.41 -2.77 21.08
N SER A 150 -5.31 -1.45 21.19
CA SER A 150 -5.37 -0.77 22.50
C SER A 150 -6.73 -0.91 23.18
N GLN A 151 -7.83 -0.78 22.42
CA GLN A 151 -9.19 -1.05 22.90
C GLN A 151 -9.35 -2.52 23.29
N ALA A 152 -8.80 -3.45 22.51
CA ALA A 152 -8.83 -4.88 22.81
C ALA A 152 -8.04 -5.19 24.09
N ASN A 153 -6.89 -4.56 24.34
CA ASN A 153 -6.18 -4.72 25.61
C ASN A 153 -6.98 -4.16 26.80
N HIS A 154 -7.73 -3.07 26.60
CA HIS A 154 -8.71 -2.59 27.59
C HIS A 154 -9.94 -3.50 27.74
N HIS A 155 -10.26 -4.33 26.75
CA HIS A 155 -11.34 -5.32 26.81
C HIS A 155 -10.85 -6.73 27.22
N ALA A 156 -9.56 -7.05 27.09
CA ALA A 156 -8.95 -8.35 27.39
C ALA A 156 -8.72 -8.55 28.89
N ASP A 157 -8.54 -7.47 29.66
CA ASP A 157 -8.71 -7.50 31.12
C ASP A 157 -10.17 -7.79 31.54
N VAL A 158 -11.11 -7.79 30.59
CA VAL A 158 -12.55 -8.01 30.85
C VAL A 158 -13.06 -9.35 30.27
N ASP A 159 -12.33 -9.97 29.34
CA ASP A 159 -12.71 -11.23 28.67
C ASP A 159 -11.85 -12.45 29.10
N SER A 160 -11.06 -12.33 30.17
CA SER A 160 -10.32 -13.44 30.79
C SER A 160 -11.21 -14.39 31.60
N GLY A 161 -12.25 -14.97 31.02
CA GLY A 161 -13.07 -16.03 31.66
C GLY A 161 -13.79 -15.62 32.96
N PHE A 162 -13.63 -14.38 33.41
CA PHE A 162 -14.36 -13.77 34.50
C PHE A 162 -15.61 -13.16 33.89
N ALA A 163 -16.79 -13.57 34.35
CA ALA A 163 -18.04 -13.00 33.88
C ALA A 163 -17.96 -11.47 33.94
N MET A 164 -17.93 -10.81 32.77
CA MET A 164 -18.08 -9.36 32.62
C MET A 164 -19.05 -8.83 33.70
N PRO A 165 -18.61 -7.94 34.60
CA PRO A 165 -19.49 -7.36 35.61
C PRO A 165 -20.77 -6.85 34.96
N SER A 166 -21.93 -7.13 35.56
CA SER A 166 -23.25 -6.83 34.99
C SER A 166 -23.40 -5.36 34.55
N THR A 167 -22.68 -4.46 35.20
CA THR A 167 -22.58 -3.02 34.90
C THR A 167 -21.97 -2.70 33.54
N ILE A 168 -20.96 -3.45 33.11
CA ILE A 168 -20.30 -3.24 31.81
C ILE A 168 -21.21 -3.73 30.67
N ARG A 169 -21.91 -4.86 30.89
CA ARG A 169 -22.89 -5.41 29.94
C ARG A 169 -24.04 -4.44 29.68
N THR A 170 -24.60 -3.85 30.74
CA THR A 170 -25.70 -2.88 30.61
C THR A 170 -25.26 -1.59 29.94
N ALA A 171 -24.07 -1.06 30.27
CA ALA A 171 -23.51 0.11 29.60
C ALA A 171 -23.30 -0.11 28.09
N LYS A 172 -22.81 -1.29 27.71
CA LYS A 172 -22.61 -1.70 26.31
C LYS A 172 -23.94 -1.82 25.56
N LEU A 173 -24.96 -2.44 26.16
CA LEU A 173 -26.30 -2.52 25.59
C LEU A 173 -26.91 -1.14 25.34
N LEU A 174 -26.75 -0.22 26.30
CA LEU A 174 -27.23 1.15 26.16
C LEU A 174 -26.52 1.90 25.03
N GLN A 175 -25.20 1.71 24.89
CA GLN A 175 -24.42 2.26 23.77
C GLN A 175 -24.88 1.69 22.42
N TRP A 176 -25.15 0.39 22.33
CA TRP A 176 -25.59 -0.24 21.09
C TRP A 176 -27.01 0.18 20.71
N ARG A 177 -27.89 0.35 21.70
CA ARG A 177 -29.24 0.87 21.49
C ARG A 177 -29.22 2.31 20.97
N SER A 178 -28.41 3.18 21.55
CA SER A 178 -28.32 4.58 21.10
C SER A 178 -27.78 4.71 19.67
N ARG A 179 -27.01 3.73 19.20
CA ARG A 179 -26.53 3.60 17.82
C ARG A 179 -27.52 2.89 16.88
N GLY A 180 -28.64 2.38 17.37
CA GLY A 180 -29.63 1.64 16.59
C GLY A 180 -29.16 0.26 16.12
N LEU A 181 -28.15 -0.33 16.78
CA LEU A 181 -27.61 -1.66 16.42
C LEU A 181 -28.47 -2.81 16.98
N ILE A 182 -29.23 -2.56 18.04
CA ILE A 182 -30.07 -3.51 18.76
C ILE A 182 -31.44 -2.85 18.97
N PRO A 183 -32.55 -3.61 18.87
CA PRO A 183 -33.87 -3.05 19.12
C PRO A 183 -34.05 -2.58 20.57
N GLU A 184 -34.92 -1.58 20.75
CA GLU A 184 -35.09 -0.88 22.04
C GLU A 184 -35.64 -1.78 23.17
N ASN A 185 -36.30 -2.88 22.80
CA ASN A 185 -36.89 -3.85 23.73
C ASN A 185 -35.87 -4.76 24.43
N VAL A 186 -34.60 -4.74 24.04
CA VAL A 186 -33.55 -5.57 24.64
C VAL A 186 -32.83 -4.76 25.73
N GLU A 187 -33.20 -4.99 26.98
CA GLU A 187 -32.69 -4.26 28.15
C GLU A 187 -31.61 -5.03 28.92
N THR A 188 -31.74 -6.35 28.98
CA THR A 188 -30.82 -7.21 29.72
C THR A 188 -29.90 -7.98 28.80
N TRP A 189 -28.78 -8.43 29.36
CA TRP A 189 -27.81 -9.24 28.62
C TRP A 189 -28.40 -10.59 28.18
N ASP A 190 -29.29 -11.17 28.99
CA ASP A 190 -29.93 -12.44 28.67
C ASP A 190 -30.94 -12.27 27.52
N GLN A 191 -31.70 -11.17 27.53
CA GLN A 191 -32.53 -10.78 26.38
C GLN A 191 -31.70 -10.55 25.12
N TYR A 192 -30.51 -9.97 25.25
CA TYR A 192 -29.60 -9.79 24.12
C TYR A 192 -29.10 -11.11 23.57
N MET A 193 -28.71 -12.06 24.42
CA MET A 193 -28.27 -13.38 23.97
C MET A 193 -29.40 -14.15 23.28
N LEU A 194 -30.62 -14.06 23.81
CA LEU A 194 -31.80 -14.65 23.19
C LEU A 194 -32.11 -14.00 21.83
N TRP A 195 -32.08 -12.67 21.75
CA TRP A 195 -32.27 -11.92 20.52
C TRP A 195 -31.18 -12.24 19.49
N LYS A 196 -29.91 -12.26 19.90
CA LYS A 196 -28.75 -12.59 19.05
C LYS A 196 -28.86 -14.01 18.47
N GLY A 197 -29.31 -14.97 19.29
CA GLY A 197 -29.60 -16.34 18.83
C GLY A 197 -30.70 -16.34 17.76
N GLY A 198 -31.80 -15.64 18.01
CA GLY A 198 -32.91 -15.55 17.05
C GLY A 198 -32.52 -14.84 15.74
N GLU A 199 -31.72 -13.78 15.79
CA GLU A 199 -31.22 -13.11 14.57
C GLU A 199 -30.28 -14.01 13.75
N ARG A 200 -29.48 -14.85 14.40
CA ARG A 200 -28.63 -15.83 13.71
C ARG A 200 -29.48 -16.82 12.92
N GLU A 201 -30.55 -17.34 13.51
CA GLU A 201 -31.48 -18.24 12.83
C GLU A 201 -32.17 -17.56 11.64
N LYS A 202 -32.65 -16.33 11.82
CA LYS A 202 -33.23 -15.53 10.72
C LYS A 202 -32.23 -15.31 9.58
N PHE A 203 -30.97 -15.05 9.91
CA PHE A 203 -29.91 -14.89 8.91
C PHE A 203 -29.68 -16.19 8.13
N VAL A 204 -29.59 -17.33 8.82
CA VAL A 204 -29.44 -18.65 8.18
C VAL A 204 -30.62 -18.93 7.25
N GLN A 205 -31.84 -18.69 7.71
CA GLN A 205 -33.05 -18.83 6.90
C GLN A 205 -33.03 -17.92 5.67
N PHE A 206 -32.68 -16.65 5.85
CA PHE A 206 -32.56 -15.68 4.76
C PHE A 206 -31.52 -16.10 3.72
N VAL A 207 -30.35 -16.58 4.17
CA VAL A 207 -29.28 -17.03 3.29
C VAL A 207 -29.72 -18.22 2.44
N ILE A 208 -30.37 -19.21 3.05
CA ILE A 208 -30.90 -20.40 2.36
C ILE A 208 -31.99 -19.98 1.38
N GLN A 209 -32.93 -19.12 1.81
CA GLN A 209 -34.03 -18.63 0.98
C GLN A 209 -33.53 -17.88 -0.26
N ASN A 210 -32.48 -17.07 -0.11
CA ASN A 210 -31.89 -16.29 -1.21
C ASN A 210 -30.78 -17.04 -1.95
N LYS A 211 -30.52 -18.31 -1.61
CA LYS A 211 -29.50 -19.17 -2.23
C LYS A 211 -28.10 -18.53 -2.25
N LEU A 212 -27.77 -17.77 -1.21
CA LEU A 212 -26.45 -17.11 -1.09
C LEU A 212 -25.35 -18.11 -0.71
N PHE A 213 -25.69 -19.12 0.09
CA PHE A 213 -24.78 -20.19 0.52
C PHE A 213 -25.51 -21.54 0.57
N ALA A 214 -24.78 -22.64 0.43
CA ALA A 214 -25.31 -23.96 0.73
C ALA A 214 -25.37 -24.18 2.26
N PRO A 215 -26.29 -25.02 2.76
CA PRO A 215 -26.33 -25.38 4.18
C PRO A 215 -25.00 -25.94 4.69
N GLU A 216 -24.31 -26.73 3.86
CA GLU A 216 -23.01 -27.33 4.16
C GLU A 216 -21.91 -26.27 4.36
N ASP A 217 -21.91 -25.22 3.54
CA ASP A 217 -20.95 -24.11 3.66
C ASP A 217 -21.16 -23.33 4.97
N LEU A 218 -22.41 -23.20 5.41
CA LEU A 218 -22.74 -22.54 6.68
C LEU A 218 -22.23 -23.33 7.88
N GLU A 219 -22.41 -24.66 7.87
CA GLU A 219 -21.89 -25.55 8.92
C GLU A 219 -20.35 -25.55 8.95
N ALA A 220 -19.71 -25.58 7.78
CA ALA A 220 -18.25 -25.50 7.68
C ALA A 220 -17.70 -24.17 8.23
N ASN A 221 -18.37 -23.06 7.91
CA ASN A 221 -18.01 -21.74 8.43
C ASN A 221 -18.20 -21.65 9.95
N GLU A 222 -19.25 -22.29 10.50
CA GLU A 222 -19.46 -22.36 11.94
C GLU A 222 -18.41 -23.22 12.64
N ALA A 223 -18.07 -24.38 12.07
CA ALA A 223 -17.01 -25.24 12.59
C ALA A 223 -15.66 -24.50 12.61
N PHE A 224 -15.32 -23.81 11.52
CA PHE A 224 -14.12 -22.99 11.42
C PHE A 224 -14.13 -21.85 12.45
N ALA A 225 -15.27 -21.17 12.63
CA ALA A 225 -15.40 -20.09 13.62
C ALA A 225 -15.20 -20.58 15.07
N ARG A 226 -15.62 -21.81 15.38
CA ARG A 226 -15.35 -22.45 16.68
C ARG A 226 -13.87 -22.80 16.84
N GLU A 227 -13.22 -23.31 15.78
CA GLU A 227 -11.80 -23.67 15.79
C GLU A 227 -10.89 -22.47 16.07
N ILE A 228 -11.18 -21.30 15.46
CA ILE A 228 -10.42 -20.06 15.66
C ILE A 228 -10.81 -19.30 16.94
N GLY A 229 -11.71 -19.85 17.77
CA GLY A 229 -12.14 -19.25 19.04
C GLY A 229 -13.03 -17.99 18.90
N TYR A 230 -13.63 -17.75 17.73
CA TYR A 230 -14.51 -16.60 17.49
C TYR A 230 -15.94 -16.81 18.02
N MET A 231 -16.35 -18.07 18.22
CA MET A 231 -17.62 -18.45 18.84
C MET A 231 -17.34 -19.22 20.13
N ALA A 232 -18.00 -18.86 21.22
CA ALA A 232 -17.97 -19.65 22.45
C ALA A 232 -18.66 -21.01 22.20
N ALA A 233 -18.08 -22.08 22.76
CA ALA A 233 -18.61 -23.44 22.71
C ALA A 233 -19.96 -23.56 23.42
#